data_AF-A0A0K0XBA8-F1
#
_entry.id   AF-A0A0K0XBA8-F1
#
_cell.length_a   1.000
_cell.length_b   1.000
_cell.length_c   1.000
_cell.angle_alpha   90.00
_cell.angle_beta   90.00
_cell.angle_gamma   90.00
#
_symmetry.space_group_name_H-M   'P 1'
#
loop_
_entity.id
_entity.type
_entity.pdbx_description
1 polymer ?
#
loop_
_entity_poly.entity_id
_entity_poly.type
_entity_poly.pdbx_seq_one_letter_code
_entity_poly.pdbx_strand_id
1 'polypeptide(L)'
;MSQQITPEDDQERERFADRALKIAEDAVYWSIAVLLLAGSVVLIVAQVNVLLRLRNTPATQTMLELLDGLLLVFIFVELLYAVRTSLRSRELVAEPFLIVGILACIKEIVVLSVDAAAILDKGPEFSRAVVQIGVLGGLTLVLALAIFVLRLQRREADHIQDKPAGC
;
A
#
# COMPACT_ATOMS: atom_id res chain seq x y z
N MET A 1 28.13 50.68 -10.78
CA MET A 1 28.56 50.23 -9.44
C MET A 1 27.46 49.31 -8.92
N SER A 2 27.81 48.05 -8.73
CA SER A 2 26.94 46.88 -8.63
C SER A 2 26.00 46.93 -7.43
N GLN A 3 24.71 46.67 -7.65
CA GLN A 3 23.72 46.45 -6.60
C GLN A 3 24.15 45.28 -5.71
N GLN A 4 24.32 45.53 -4.42
CA GLN A 4 24.43 44.46 -3.42
C GLN A 4 23.04 43.84 -3.25
N ILE A 5 22.92 42.57 -3.61
CA ILE A 5 21.78 41.71 -3.28
C ILE A 5 21.92 41.40 -1.78
N THR A 6 20.97 41.86 -0.99
CA THR A 6 20.91 41.67 0.47
C THR A 6 20.51 40.23 0.83
N PRO A 7 21.18 39.59 1.81
CA PRO A 7 20.93 38.20 2.21
C PRO A 7 19.57 37.96 2.91
N GLU A 8 18.74 38.99 3.11
CA GLU A 8 17.37 38.84 3.69
C GLU A 8 16.34 38.27 2.69
N ASP A 9 16.49 38.53 1.39
CA ASP A 9 15.51 38.13 0.36
C ASP A 9 15.46 36.60 0.14
N ASP A 10 16.60 35.91 0.29
CA ASP A 10 16.68 34.45 0.09
C ASP A 10 16.00 33.71 1.25
N GLN A 11 16.16 34.20 2.48
CA GLN A 11 15.59 33.57 3.68
C GLN A 11 14.06 33.73 3.80
N GLU A 12 13.48 34.80 3.23
CA GLU A 12 12.02 34.93 3.11
C GLU A 12 11.47 34.02 2.00
N ARG A 13 12.13 33.93 0.85
CA ARG A 13 11.71 33.04 -0.26
C ARG A 13 11.74 31.57 0.12
N GLU A 14 12.77 31.12 0.85
CA GLU A 14 12.86 29.75 1.38
C GLU A 14 11.69 29.43 2.33
N ARG A 15 11.36 30.36 3.25
CA ARG A 15 10.22 30.20 4.18
C ARG A 15 8.87 30.16 3.48
N PHE A 16 8.70 30.92 2.40
CA PHE A 16 7.49 30.88 1.56
C PHE A 16 7.40 29.60 0.73
N ALA A 17 8.52 29.15 0.14
CA ALA A 17 8.59 27.90 -0.62
C ALA A 17 8.26 26.70 0.27
N ASP A 18 8.86 26.60 1.46
CA ASP A 18 8.58 25.53 2.43
C ASP A 18 7.13 25.52 2.90
N ARG A 19 6.52 26.70 3.07
CA ARG A 19 5.12 26.81 3.49
C ARG A 19 4.17 26.40 2.37
N ALA A 20 4.45 26.81 1.13
CA ALA A 20 3.67 26.40 -0.04
C ALA A 20 3.78 24.90 -0.29
N LEU A 21 4.99 24.33 -0.14
CA LEU A 21 5.25 22.89 -0.22
C LEU A 21 4.44 22.13 0.82
N LYS A 22 4.48 22.53 2.11
CA LYS A 22 3.69 21.88 3.16
C LYS A 22 2.19 21.90 2.91
N ILE A 23 1.65 23.03 2.46
CA ILE A 23 0.22 23.14 2.14
C ILE A 23 -0.14 22.22 0.97
N ALA A 24 0.70 22.16 -0.06
CA ALA A 24 0.48 21.27 -1.20
C ALA A 24 0.58 19.78 -0.78
N GLU A 25 1.56 19.43 0.06
CA GLU A 25 1.72 18.11 0.69
C GLU A 25 0.42 17.69 1.40
N ASP A 26 -0.04 18.51 2.34
CA ASP A 26 -1.22 18.24 3.16
C ASP A 26 -2.49 18.17 2.31
N ALA A 27 -2.62 19.00 1.28
CA ALA A 27 -3.76 18.98 0.36
C ALA A 27 -3.81 17.67 -0.44
N VAL A 28 -2.67 17.21 -0.97
CA VAL A 28 -2.58 15.93 -1.70
C VAL A 28 -2.95 14.78 -0.77
N TYR A 29 -2.49 14.79 0.48
CA TYR A 29 -2.81 13.74 1.44
C TYR A 29 -4.26 13.70 1.84
N TRP A 30 -4.85 14.85 2.12
CA TRP A 30 -6.27 14.94 2.42
C TRP A 30 -7.10 14.45 1.23
N SER A 31 -6.70 14.79 0.00
CA SER A 31 -7.32 14.29 -1.22
C SER A 31 -7.24 12.76 -1.35
N ILE A 32 -6.07 12.14 -1.15
CA ILE A 32 -5.89 10.68 -1.22
C ILE A 32 -6.73 9.99 -0.14
N ALA A 33 -6.69 10.50 1.10
CA ALA A 33 -7.43 9.92 2.21
C ALA A 33 -8.95 9.97 1.97
N VAL A 34 -9.46 11.12 1.51
CA VAL A 34 -10.88 11.28 1.18
C VAL A 34 -11.29 10.37 0.03
N LEU A 35 -10.47 10.25 -1.02
CA LEU A 35 -10.75 9.39 -2.16
C LEU A 35 -10.79 7.90 -1.76
N LEU A 36 -9.81 7.43 -0.99
CA LEU A 36 -9.77 6.06 -0.49
C LEU A 36 -10.92 5.76 0.47
N LEU A 37 -11.26 6.72 1.35
CA LEU A 37 -12.38 6.56 2.28
C LEU A 37 -13.72 6.49 1.53
N ALA A 38 -13.96 7.43 0.62
CA ALA A 38 -15.18 7.46 -0.18
C ALA A 38 -15.32 6.20 -1.04
N GLY A 39 -14.24 5.77 -1.70
CA GLY A 39 -14.21 4.53 -2.48
C GLY A 39 -14.52 3.30 -1.63
N SER A 40 -13.93 3.20 -0.43
CA SER A 40 -14.23 2.11 0.51
C SER A 40 -15.71 2.07 0.87
N VAL A 41 -16.31 3.21 1.19
CA VAL A 41 -17.74 3.31 1.55
C VAL A 41 -18.62 2.87 0.38
N VAL A 42 -18.34 3.34 -0.84
CA VAL A 42 -19.08 2.95 -2.04
C VAL A 42 -19.03 1.44 -2.26
N LEU A 43 -17.85 0.85 -2.15
CA LEU A 43 -17.66 -0.60 -2.32
C LEU A 43 -18.38 -1.39 -1.22
N ILE A 44 -18.31 -0.96 0.04
CA ILE A 44 -19.04 -1.60 1.14
C ILE A 44 -20.54 -1.60 0.85
N VAL A 45 -21.11 -0.47 0.43
CA VAL A 45 -22.53 -0.36 0.08
C VAL A 45 -22.88 -1.30 -1.07
N ALA A 46 -22.03 -1.40 -2.09
CA ALA A 46 -22.21 -2.33 -3.20
C ALA A 46 -22.24 -3.79 -2.71
N GLN A 47 -21.26 -4.20 -1.89
CA GLN A 47 -21.20 -5.56 -1.35
C GLN A 47 -22.39 -5.90 -0.45
N VAL A 48 -22.83 -4.96 0.39
CA VAL A 48 -24.03 -5.13 1.23
C VAL A 48 -25.27 -5.34 0.35
N ASN A 49 -25.41 -4.60 -0.75
CA ASN A 49 -26.53 -4.75 -1.66
C ASN A 49 -26.52 -6.12 -2.37
N VAL A 50 -25.34 -6.61 -2.78
CA VAL A 50 -25.17 -7.96 -3.34
C VAL A 50 -25.57 -9.02 -2.32
N LEU A 51 -25.11 -8.89 -1.07
CA LEU A 51 -25.43 -9.82 0.01
C LEU A 51 -26.94 -9.87 0.31
N LEU A 52 -27.62 -8.72 0.33
CA LEU A 52 -29.06 -8.64 0.55
C LEU A 52 -29.87 -9.30 -0.58
N ARG A 53 -29.40 -9.20 -1.83
CA ARG A 53 -30.03 -9.90 -2.98
C ARG A 53 -29.86 -11.42 -2.88
N LEU A 54 -28.75 -11.89 -2.34
CA LEU A 54 -28.40 -13.31 -2.24
C LEU A 54 -29.26 -14.09 -1.26
N ARG A 55 -29.90 -13.42 -0.29
CA ARG A 55 -30.81 -14.07 0.65
C ARG A 55 -31.93 -14.89 -0.02
N ASN A 56 -32.16 -14.67 -1.32
CA ASN A 56 -33.23 -15.31 -2.08
C ASN A 56 -32.75 -16.27 -3.21
N THR A 57 -31.43 -16.55 -3.38
CA THR A 57 -30.86 -17.28 -4.55
C THR A 57 -29.74 -18.26 -4.12
N PRO A 58 -29.48 -19.39 -4.83
CA PRO A 58 -28.37 -20.31 -4.53
C PRO A 58 -26.98 -19.64 -4.49
N ALA A 59 -26.17 -20.03 -3.51
CA ALA A 59 -25.08 -19.23 -2.94
C ALA A 59 -23.69 -19.34 -3.61
N THR A 60 -23.43 -20.34 -4.46
CA THR A 60 -22.04 -20.74 -4.76
C THR A 60 -21.28 -19.78 -5.67
N GLN A 61 -21.89 -19.27 -6.76
CA GLN A 61 -21.20 -18.35 -7.68
C GLN A 61 -21.04 -16.95 -7.05
N THR A 62 -22.04 -16.48 -6.33
CA THR A 62 -21.99 -15.12 -5.79
C THR A 62 -21.15 -14.99 -4.52
N MET A 63 -20.77 -16.10 -3.87
CA MET A 63 -19.80 -16.08 -2.77
C MET A 63 -18.42 -15.58 -3.26
N LEU A 64 -18.02 -15.94 -4.48
CA LEU A 64 -16.76 -15.50 -5.10
C LEU A 64 -16.78 -14.00 -5.39
N GLU A 65 -17.88 -13.52 -5.97
CA GLU A 65 -18.10 -12.09 -6.25
C GLU A 65 -18.15 -11.25 -4.96
N LEU A 66 -18.73 -11.80 -3.89
CA LEU A 66 -18.71 -11.19 -2.57
C LEU A 66 -17.29 -11.12 -2.00
N LEU A 67 -16.52 -12.21 -2.11
CA LEU A 67 -15.14 -12.28 -1.65
C LEU A 67 -14.25 -11.30 -2.41
N ASP A 68 -14.37 -11.24 -3.74
CA ASP A 68 -13.61 -10.32 -4.58
C ASP A 68 -13.84 -8.85 -4.17
N GLY A 69 -15.11 -8.44 -4.04
CA GLY A 69 -15.41 -7.07 -3.63
C GLY A 69 -15.07 -6.79 -2.15
N LEU A 70 -15.17 -7.77 -1.25
CA LEU A 70 -14.68 -7.63 0.13
C LEU A 70 -13.15 -7.46 0.18
N LEU A 71 -12.43 -8.21 -0.65
CA LEU A 71 -11.00 -8.05 -0.80
C LEU A 71 -10.71 -6.67 -1.42
N LEU A 72 -11.49 -6.18 -2.38
CA LEU A 72 -11.31 -4.84 -2.95
C LEU A 72 -11.45 -3.76 -1.86
N VAL A 73 -12.46 -3.86 -0.98
CA VAL A 73 -12.61 -2.99 0.19
C VAL A 73 -11.37 -3.07 1.08
N PHE A 74 -10.86 -4.27 1.33
CA PHE A 74 -9.68 -4.48 2.14
C PHE A 74 -8.45 -3.75 1.56
N ILE A 75 -8.22 -3.78 0.24
CA ILE A 75 -7.17 -2.97 -0.41
C ILE A 75 -7.32 -1.50 -0.05
N PHE A 76 -8.51 -0.93 -0.19
CA PHE A 76 -8.69 0.51 0.02
C PHE A 76 -8.41 0.90 1.47
N VAL A 77 -8.89 0.11 2.43
CA VAL A 77 -8.65 0.33 3.86
C VAL A 77 -7.17 0.19 4.20
N GLU A 78 -6.50 -0.81 3.64
CA GLU A 78 -5.07 -1.04 3.83
C GLU A 78 -4.21 0.04 3.20
N LEU A 79 -4.55 0.49 1.99
CA LEU A 79 -3.90 1.63 1.35
C LEU A 79 -4.10 2.90 2.18
N LEU A 80 -5.28 3.12 2.76
CA LEU A 80 -5.52 4.26 3.65
C LEU A 80 -4.63 4.19 4.89
N TYR A 81 -4.48 3.01 5.48
CA TYR A 81 -3.55 2.78 6.59
C TYR A 81 -2.09 3.01 6.19
N ALA A 82 -1.69 2.50 5.03
CA ALA A 82 -0.36 2.64 4.44
C ALA A 82 0.02 4.11 4.24
N VAL A 83 -0.84 4.85 3.56
CA VAL A 83 -0.67 6.28 3.30
C VAL A 83 -0.56 7.01 4.63
N ARG A 84 -1.49 6.77 5.58
CA ARG A 84 -1.43 7.43 6.89
C ARG A 84 -0.13 7.14 7.66
N THR A 85 0.38 5.91 7.59
CA THR A 85 1.62 5.49 8.27
C THR A 85 2.87 6.05 7.62
N SER A 86 3.00 5.96 6.30
CA SER A 86 4.15 6.48 5.54
C SER A 86 4.38 7.97 5.83
N LEU A 87 3.28 8.71 5.99
CA LEU A 87 3.31 10.16 6.19
C LEU A 87 3.66 10.59 7.60
N ARG A 88 3.35 9.77 8.61
CA ARG A 88 3.72 10.10 9.99
C ARG A 88 5.24 10.15 10.18
N SER A 89 5.99 9.45 9.35
CA SER A 89 7.44 9.39 9.44
C SER A 89 8.16 10.49 8.66
N ARG A 90 7.49 11.23 7.75
CA ARG A 90 8.06 12.27 6.83
C ARG A 90 9.33 11.87 6.04
N GLU A 91 9.77 10.63 6.17
CA GLU A 91 10.71 9.92 5.32
C GLU A 91 9.96 8.77 4.68
N LEU A 92 10.22 8.54 3.39
CA LEU A 92 9.89 7.28 2.71
C LEU A 92 10.78 6.18 3.27
N VAL A 93 10.54 5.81 4.54
CA VAL A 93 11.12 4.61 5.13
C VAL A 93 10.58 3.48 4.27
N ALA A 94 11.47 2.80 3.54
CA ALA A 94 11.08 1.76 2.60
C ALA A 94 10.26 0.64 3.27
N GLU A 95 10.43 0.48 4.59
CA GLU A 95 9.81 -0.57 5.40
C GLU A 95 8.27 -0.56 5.38
N PRO A 96 7.54 0.51 5.78
CA PRO A 96 6.08 0.54 5.67
C PRO A 96 5.54 0.38 4.24
N PHE A 97 6.24 0.91 3.23
CA PHE A 97 5.81 0.77 1.84
C PHE A 97 5.95 -0.68 1.36
N LEU A 98 7.07 -1.35 1.68
CA LEU A 98 7.31 -2.76 1.34
C LEU A 98 6.31 -3.68 2.04
N ILE A 99 5.97 -3.41 3.30
CA ILE A 99 4.96 -4.20 4.04
C ILE A 99 3.61 -4.15 3.31
N VAL A 100 3.21 -2.97 2.85
CA VAL A 100 1.95 -2.78 2.14
C VAL A 100 1.99 -3.47 0.78
N GLY A 101 3.12 -3.42 0.07
CA GLY A 101 3.32 -4.18 -1.17
C GLY A 101 3.20 -5.69 -0.99
N ILE A 102 3.78 -6.25 0.08
CA ILE A 102 3.66 -7.67 0.43
C ILE A 102 2.20 -8.03 0.68
N LEU A 103 1.51 -7.22 1.47
CA LEU A 103 0.14 -7.47 1.87
C LEU A 103 -0.85 -7.31 0.69
N ALA A 104 -0.60 -6.40 -0.24
CA ALA A 104 -1.29 -6.35 -1.53
C ALA A 104 -1.09 -7.64 -2.36
N CYS A 105 0.15 -8.14 -2.45
CA CYS A 105 0.42 -9.39 -3.19
C CYS A 105 -0.27 -10.59 -2.55
N ILE A 106 -0.20 -10.73 -1.22
CA ILE A 106 -0.86 -11.81 -0.48
C ILE A 106 -2.38 -11.77 -0.71
N LYS A 107 -2.97 -10.58 -0.68
CA LYS A 107 -4.41 -10.44 -0.90
C LYS A 107 -4.83 -10.98 -2.27
N GLU A 108 -4.11 -10.61 -3.32
CA GLU A 108 -4.42 -11.03 -4.68
C GLU A 108 -4.17 -12.52 -4.90
N ILE A 109 -3.14 -13.11 -4.25
CA ILE A 109 -2.95 -14.57 -4.20
C ILE A 109 -4.20 -15.27 -3.65
N VAL A 110 -4.79 -14.76 -2.57
CA VAL A 110 -6.00 -15.35 -1.98
C VAL A 110 -7.19 -15.24 -2.93
N VAL A 111 -7.45 -14.08 -3.53
CA VAL A 111 -8.54 -13.91 -4.53
C VAL A 111 -8.36 -14.93 -5.67
N LEU A 112 -7.18 -14.93 -6.29
CA LEU A 112 -6.89 -15.75 -7.46
C LEU A 112 -6.95 -17.24 -7.14
N SER A 113 -6.54 -17.66 -5.93
CA SER A 113 -6.60 -19.06 -5.53
C SER A 113 -8.03 -19.56 -5.40
N VAL A 114 -8.93 -18.70 -4.91
CA VAL A 114 -10.34 -19.04 -4.78
C VAL A 114 -11.05 -19.04 -6.13
N ASP A 115 -10.73 -18.09 -7.02
CA ASP A 115 -11.24 -18.08 -8.40
C ASP A 115 -10.70 -19.27 -9.21
N ALA A 116 -9.41 -19.60 -9.07
CA ALA A 116 -8.80 -20.78 -9.66
C ALA A 116 -9.49 -22.07 -9.22
N ALA A 117 -9.94 -22.14 -7.96
CA ALA A 117 -10.69 -23.28 -7.44
C ALA A 117 -12.06 -23.47 -8.13
N ALA A 118 -12.65 -22.40 -8.68
CA ALA A 118 -13.91 -22.46 -9.39
C ALA A 118 -13.79 -22.97 -10.83
N ILE A 119 -12.58 -22.97 -11.40
CA ILE A 119 -12.31 -23.30 -12.81
C ILE A 119 -11.43 -24.55 -12.98
N LEU A 120 -11.38 -25.44 -11.98
CA LEU A 120 -10.56 -26.66 -12.01
C LEU A 120 -10.76 -27.50 -13.29
N ASP A 121 -11.99 -27.56 -13.80
CA ASP A 121 -12.33 -28.35 -14.99
C ASP A 121 -11.90 -27.69 -16.32
N LYS A 122 -11.43 -26.43 -16.28
CA LYS A 122 -10.98 -25.65 -17.45
C LYS A 122 -9.46 -25.56 -17.49
N GLY A 123 -8.82 -26.62 -17.98
CA GLY A 123 -7.37 -26.78 -18.00
C GLY A 123 -6.53 -25.55 -18.42
N PRO A 124 -6.83 -24.87 -19.54
CA PRO A 124 -6.05 -23.70 -19.98
C PRO A 124 -6.16 -22.48 -19.05
N GLU A 125 -7.37 -22.20 -18.54
CA GLU A 125 -7.61 -21.06 -17.64
C GLU A 125 -6.99 -21.31 -16.26
N PHE A 126 -7.11 -22.54 -15.76
CA PHE A 126 -6.48 -22.96 -14.51
C PHE A 126 -4.96 -22.83 -14.56
N SER A 127 -4.31 -23.27 -15.65
CA SER A 127 -2.85 -23.14 -15.82
C SER A 127 -2.41 -21.68 -15.78
N ARG A 128 -3.16 -20.77 -16.42
CA ARG A 128 -2.87 -19.33 -16.38
C ARG A 128 -3.01 -18.76 -14.97
N ALA A 129 -4.05 -19.14 -14.24
CA ALA A 129 -4.25 -18.72 -12.85
C ALA A 129 -3.12 -19.20 -11.94
N VAL A 130 -2.68 -20.46 -12.07
CA VAL A 130 -1.54 -21.01 -11.32
C VAL A 130 -0.25 -20.26 -11.61
N VAL A 131 0.03 -19.94 -12.87
CA VAL A 131 1.20 -19.13 -13.24
C VAL A 131 1.13 -17.74 -12.61
N GLN A 132 -0.04 -17.09 -12.67
CA GLN A 132 -0.24 -15.78 -12.07
C GLN A 132 -0.01 -15.82 -10.55
N ILE A 133 -0.59 -16.79 -9.84
CA ILE A 133 -0.36 -17.02 -8.41
C ILE A 133 1.14 -17.25 -8.13
N GLY A 134 1.82 -18.04 -8.97
CA GLY A 134 3.26 -18.27 -8.85
C GLY A 134 4.08 -16.99 -9.01
N VAL A 135 3.75 -16.13 -9.97
CA VAL A 135 4.41 -14.83 -10.18
C VAL A 135 4.19 -13.90 -8.97
N LEU A 136 2.96 -13.80 -8.46
CA LEU A 136 2.67 -13.02 -7.26
C LEU A 136 3.40 -13.57 -6.02
N GLY A 137 3.48 -14.89 -5.87
CA GLY A 137 4.26 -15.54 -4.81
C GLY A 137 5.75 -15.20 -4.91
N GLY A 138 6.31 -15.25 -6.12
CA GLY A 138 7.69 -14.83 -6.39
C GLY A 138 7.93 -13.35 -6.06
N LEU A 139 7.03 -12.46 -6.48
CA LEU A 139 7.10 -11.04 -6.14
C LEU A 139 7.06 -10.82 -4.62
N THR A 140 6.18 -11.52 -3.92
CA THR A 140 6.08 -11.48 -2.46
C THR A 140 7.39 -11.87 -1.79
N LEU A 141 8.06 -12.93 -2.26
CA LEU A 141 9.37 -13.34 -1.76
C LEU A 141 10.45 -12.29 -2.01
N VAL A 142 10.46 -11.66 -3.19
CA VAL A 142 11.40 -10.57 -3.52
C VAL A 142 11.21 -9.39 -2.58
N LEU A 143 9.96 -8.97 -2.33
CA LEU A 143 9.68 -7.87 -1.39
C LEU A 143 10.06 -8.25 0.05
N ALA A 144 9.77 -9.47 0.48
CA ALA A 144 10.16 -9.96 1.81
C ALA A 144 11.68 -9.98 1.97
N LEU A 145 12.41 -10.40 0.93
CA LEU A 145 13.88 -10.36 0.91
C LEU A 145 14.41 -8.92 0.97
N ALA A 146 13.80 -7.98 0.24
CA ALA A 146 14.17 -6.57 0.31
C ALA A 146 14.01 -6.02 1.73
N ILE A 147 12.91 -6.32 2.43
CA ILE A 147 12.73 -5.95 3.85
C ILE A 147 13.82 -6.59 4.70
N PHE A 148 14.11 -7.88 4.50
CA PHE A 148 15.11 -8.60 5.27
C PHE A 148 16.50 -7.95 5.14
N VAL A 149 16.92 -7.59 3.93
CA VAL A 149 18.19 -6.89 3.67
C VAL A 149 18.22 -5.52 4.33
N LEU A 150 17.16 -4.72 4.22
CA LEU A 150 17.06 -3.41 4.87
C LEU A 150 17.14 -3.50 6.39
N ARG A 151 16.52 -4.53 6.98
CA ARG A 151 16.60 -4.79 8.42
C ARG A 151 17.98 -5.21 8.87
N LEU A 152 18.72 -5.94 8.03
CA LEU A 152 20.11 -6.33 8.32
C LEU A 152 21.02 -5.11 8.39
N GLN A 153 20.94 -4.20 7.42
CA GLN A 153 21.77 -2.98 7.39
C GLN A 153 21.51 -2.06 8.59
N ARG A 154 20.27 -1.95 9.06
CA ARG A 154 19.95 -1.18 10.27
C ARG A 154 20.60 -1.75 11.52
N ARG A 155 20.68 -3.08 11.65
CA ARG A 155 21.31 -3.75 12.81
C ARG A 155 22.82 -3.53 12.87
N GLU A 156 23.50 -3.43 11.73
CA GLU A 156 24.94 -3.17 11.69
C GLU A 156 25.29 -1.72 12.08
N ALA A 157 24.45 -0.75 11.73
CA ALA A 157 24.64 0.65 12.10
C ALA A 157 24.55 0.89 13.62
N ASP A 158 23.63 0.22 14.30
CA ASP A 158 23.46 0.34 15.76
C ASP A 158 24.65 -0.24 16.54
N HIS A 159 25.37 -1.22 16.00
CA HIS A 159 26.54 -1.84 16.66
C HIS A 159 27.81 -0.98 16.64
N ILE A 160 27.92 0.02 15.75
CA ILE A 160 29.09 0.92 15.67
C ILE A 160 28.99 2.06 16.71
N GLN A 161 27.77 2.45 17.10
CA GLN A 161 27.53 3.52 18.06
C GLN A 161 27.85 3.11 19.52
N ASP A 162 27.92 1.81 19.81
CA ASP A 162 28.11 1.24 21.15
C ASP A 162 29.57 0.81 21.44
N LYS A 163 30.54 1.28 20.64
CA LYS A 163 31.95 1.18 21.01
C LYS A 163 32.31 2.41 21.86
N PRO A 164 32.43 2.30 23.20
CA PRO A 164 32.94 3.42 23.98
C PRO A 164 34.33 3.80 23.45
N ALA A 165 34.48 5.06 23.08
CA ALA A 165 35.78 5.68 22.85
C ALA A 165 36.51 5.69 24.20
N GLY A 166 37.24 4.61 24.49
CA GLY A 166 37.89 4.42 25.78
C GLY A 166 38.82 3.22 25.78
N CYS A 167 39.97 3.36 25.11
CA CYS A 167 41.31 3.25 25.70
C CYS A 167 42.35 3.60 24.63
#